data_AF-A0A1B8UYW4-F1
#
_entry.id   AF-A0A1B8UYW4-F1
#
_cell.length_a   1.000
_cell.length_b   1.000
_cell.length_c   1.000
_cell.angle_alpha   90.00
_cell.angle_beta   90.00
_cell.angle_gamma   90.00
#
_symmetry.space_group_name_H-M   'P 1'
#
loop_
_entity.id
_entity.type
_entity.pdbx_description
1 polymer ?
#
loop_
_entity_poly.entity_id
_entity_poly.type
_entity_poly.pdbx_seq_one_letter_code
_entity_poly.pdbx_strand_id
1 'polypeptide(L)'
;MTCMTENDHKMNPISREHVEVDGIYANEWGREEVLHRGQTFPSDPQLGASEWELQQYLFDNHHTGETDQRLIAKSDETRQKQSKQTSPRKHTDRGDK
;
A
#
# COMPACT_ATOMS: atom_id res chain seq x y z
N MET A 1 -30.25 5.09 12.56
CA MET A 1 -29.67 4.02 11.75
C MET A 1 -28.16 4.22 11.77
N THR A 2 -27.49 3.64 12.75
CA THR A 2 -26.03 3.79 12.92
C THR A 2 -25.38 2.82 11.95
N CYS A 3 -24.58 3.34 11.03
CA CYS A 3 -23.81 2.52 10.09
C CYS A 3 -22.80 1.72 10.91
N MET A 4 -23.04 0.42 11.11
CA MET A 4 -21.99 -0.50 11.57
C MET A 4 -21.02 -0.64 10.40
N THR A 5 -19.80 -0.14 10.58
CA THR A 5 -18.71 -0.29 9.63
C THR A 5 -18.31 -1.76 9.57
N GLU A 6 -18.34 -2.38 8.38
CA GLU A 6 -18.09 -3.81 8.09
C GLU A 6 -16.68 -4.34 8.45
N ASN A 7 -15.88 -3.64 9.27
CA ASN A 7 -14.49 -3.98 9.53
C ASN A 7 -14.21 -4.71 10.85
N ASP A 8 -15.21 -4.99 11.68
CA ASP A 8 -15.01 -5.61 13.01
C ASP A 8 -14.94 -7.16 12.99
N HIS A 9 -14.90 -7.81 11.83
CA HIS A 9 -14.84 -9.28 11.70
C HIS A 9 -13.51 -9.81 11.14
N LYS A 10 -12.39 -9.10 11.35
CA LYS A 10 -11.09 -9.61 10.92
C LYS A 10 -10.59 -10.64 11.93
N MET A 11 -10.70 -11.93 11.58
CA MET A 11 -10.13 -13.03 12.36
C MET A 11 -8.61 -13.04 12.21
N ASN A 12 -7.91 -13.36 13.29
CA ASN A 12 -6.48 -13.58 13.25
C ASN A 12 -6.16 -14.90 12.54
N PRO A 13 -5.05 -14.98 11.78
CA PRO A 13 -4.60 -16.23 11.21
C PRO A 13 -4.25 -17.25 12.30
N ILE A 14 -4.52 -18.52 12.01
CA ILE A 14 -4.27 -19.63 12.93
C ILE A 14 -3.03 -20.42 12.47
N SER A 15 -2.34 -21.07 13.40
CA SER A 15 -1.24 -21.98 13.09
C SER A 15 -1.61 -22.96 11.96
N ARG A 16 -0.65 -23.29 11.08
CA ARG A 16 -0.82 -24.06 9.84
C ARG A 16 -1.42 -23.31 8.64
N GLU A 17 -1.88 -22.08 8.81
CA GLU A 17 -2.23 -21.22 7.67
C GLU A 17 -0.97 -20.62 7.01
N HIS A 18 -1.16 -20.09 5.80
CA HIS A 18 -0.09 -19.43 5.06
C HIS A 18 0.00 -17.96 5.45
N VAL A 19 1.22 -17.49 5.67
CA VAL A 19 1.53 -16.10 5.98
C VAL A 19 1.26 -15.24 4.74
N GLU A 20 0.37 -14.27 4.87
CA GLU A 20 -0.04 -13.40 3.76
C GLU A 20 1.00 -12.30 3.46
N VAL A 21 1.68 -11.80 4.48
CA VAL A 21 2.53 -10.61 4.42
C VAL A 21 3.81 -10.85 5.22
N ASP A 22 4.93 -10.29 4.76
CA ASP A 22 6.19 -10.31 5.50
C ASP A 22 6.09 -9.42 6.76
N GLY A 23 6.44 -9.97 7.92
CA GLY A 23 6.29 -9.24 9.17
C GLY A 23 6.73 -9.99 10.42
N ILE A 24 6.65 -9.27 11.54
CA ILE A 24 6.79 -9.83 12.88
C ILE A 24 5.39 -10.15 13.38
N TYR A 25 5.17 -11.41 13.72
CA TYR A 25 3.92 -11.90 14.26
C TYR A 25 4.09 -12.30 15.72
N ALA A 26 3.10 -11.98 16.55
CA ALA A 26 3.04 -12.39 17.94
C ALA A 26 1.98 -13.48 18.13
N ASN A 27 2.31 -14.53 18.89
CA ASN A 27 1.31 -15.52 19.29
C ASN A 27 0.59 -15.12 20.59
N GLU A 28 -0.42 -15.90 20.99
CA GLU A 28 -1.19 -15.69 22.23
C GLU A 28 -0.34 -15.71 23.52
N TRP A 29 0.88 -16.24 23.45
CA TRP A 29 1.85 -16.26 24.55
C TRP A 29 2.79 -15.06 24.56
N GLY A 30 2.64 -14.13 23.62
CA GLY A 30 3.52 -12.98 23.47
C GLY A 30 4.91 -13.32 22.93
N ARG A 31 5.07 -14.49 22.28
CA ARG A 31 6.27 -14.78 21.50
C ARG A 31 6.17 -14.13 20.14
N GLU A 32 7.18 -13.33 19.81
CA GLU A 32 7.32 -12.68 18.52
C GLU A 32 8.22 -13.51 17.60
N GLU A 33 7.76 -13.75 16.38
CA GLU A 33 8.50 -14.48 15.36
C GLU A 33 8.45 -13.74 14.03
N VAL A 34 9.59 -13.68 13.35
CA VAL A 34 9.70 -13.09 12.01
C VAL A 34 9.23 -14.13 11.02
N LEU A 35 8.12 -13.85 10.34
CA LEU A 35 7.55 -14.73 9.34
C LEU A 35 7.50 -14.02 7.99
N HIS A 36 7.84 -14.78 6.97
CA HIS A 36 7.82 -14.31 5.59
C HIS A 36 6.56 -14.78 4.86
N ARG A 37 6.12 -13.98 3.89
CA ARG A 37 5.00 -14.32 3.02
C ARG A 37 5.21 -15.69 2.38
N GLY A 38 4.18 -16.53 2.45
CA GLY A 38 4.20 -17.90 1.93
C GLY A 38 4.78 -18.93 2.88
N GLN A 39 5.37 -18.53 4.01
CA GLN A 39 5.67 -19.47 5.10
C GLN A 39 4.38 -19.91 5.80
N THR A 40 4.49 -20.96 6.62
CA THR A 40 3.37 -21.50 7.39
C THR A 40 3.57 -21.13 8.86
N PHE A 41 2.50 -20.66 9.51
CA PHE A 41 2.53 -20.34 10.93
C PHE A 41 2.86 -21.59 11.77
N PRO A 42 3.91 -21.57 12.60
CA PRO A 42 4.28 -22.72 13.42
C PRO A 42 3.19 -23.01 14.45
N SER A 43 3.00 -24.29 14.74
CA SER A 43 2.11 -24.75 15.81
C SER A 43 2.87 -24.85 17.12
N ASP A 44 2.29 -24.35 18.21
CA ASP A 44 2.88 -24.47 19.54
C ASP A 44 2.73 -25.92 20.05
N PRO A 45 3.77 -26.56 20.61
CA PRO A 45 3.66 -27.92 21.15
C PRO A 45 2.68 -28.07 22.32
N GLN A 46 2.40 -26.99 23.06
CA GLN A 46 1.52 -27.01 24.23
C GLN A 46 0.06 -26.68 23.90
N LEU A 47 -0.18 -25.67 23.06
CA LEU A 47 -1.52 -25.23 22.67
C LEU A 47 -2.00 -25.86 21.35
N GLY A 48 -1.08 -26.36 20.53
CA GLY A 48 -1.37 -26.92 19.21
C GLY A 48 -1.75 -25.83 18.22
N ALA A 49 -3.01 -25.41 18.23
CA ALA A 49 -3.52 -24.33 17.39
C ALA A 49 -3.43 -23.01 18.14
N SER A 50 -2.58 -22.10 17.65
CA SER A 50 -2.41 -20.76 18.21
C SER A 50 -2.76 -19.70 17.18
N GLU A 51 -3.39 -18.63 17.65
CA GLU A 51 -3.65 -17.43 16.85
C GLU A 51 -2.39 -16.56 16.76
N TRP A 52 -2.22 -15.92 15.60
CA TRP A 52 -1.08 -15.05 15.31
C TRP A 52 -1.56 -13.64 14.95
N GLU A 53 -1.04 -12.64 15.64
CA GLU A 53 -1.32 -11.22 15.39
C GLU A 53 -0.13 -10.57 14.70
N LEU A 54 -0.37 -9.85 13.61
CA LEU A 54 0.68 -9.08 12.93
C LEU A 54 1.02 -7.81 13.72
N GLN A 55 2.19 -7.79 14.37
CA GLN A 55 2.65 -6.64 15.14
C GLN A 55 3.34 -5.60 14.25
N GLN A 56 4.18 -6.05 13.31
CA GLN A 56 4.94 -5.13 12.48
C GLN A 56 5.11 -5.66 11.06
N TYR A 57 4.92 -4.78 10.07
CA TYR A 57 5.19 -5.07 8.68
C TYR A 57 6.68 -5.02 8.40
N LEU A 58 7.21 -6.05 7.74
CA LEU A 58 8.58 -6.09 7.25
C LEU A 58 8.54 -5.91 5.74
N PHE A 59 8.47 -4.67 5.28
CA PHE A 59 8.48 -4.37 3.85
C PHE A 59 9.89 -3.99 3.40
N ASP A 60 10.36 -4.65 2.34
CA ASP A 60 11.48 -4.15 1.56
C ASP A 60 10.93 -3.20 0.48
N ASN A 61 11.18 -1.90 0.62
CA ASN A 61 10.78 -0.93 -0.38
C ASN A 61 11.77 -1.00 -1.56
N HIS A 62 11.58 -1.99 -2.42
CA HIS A 62 12.40 -2.18 -3.63
C HIS A 62 12.03 -1.20 -4.76
N HIS A 63 11.56 0.00 -4.43
CA HIS A 63 11.43 1.08 -5.39
C HIS A 63 12.37 2.22 -5.04
N THR A 64 13.21 2.61 -6.01
CA THR A 64 14.15 3.74 -5.89
C THR A 64 13.44 5.10 -5.71
N GLY A 65 12.11 5.13 -5.78
CA GLY A 65 11.31 6.35 -5.67
C GLY A 65 11.56 7.37 -6.79
N GLU A 66 12.34 7.01 -7.82
CA GLU A 66 12.65 7.92 -8.91
C GLU A 66 11.47 8.03 -9.87
N THR A 67 11.02 9.27 -10.07
CA THR A 67 10.11 9.62 -11.15
C THR A 67 10.90 9.61 -12.46
N ASP A 68 10.36 8.99 -13.52
CA ASP A 68 10.96 9.03 -14.85
C ASP A 68 11.34 10.47 -15.23
N GLN A 69 12.59 10.69 -15.60
CA GLN A 69 13.15 12.00 -15.95
C GLN A 69 12.36 12.71 -17.06
N ARG A 70 11.60 11.98 -17.88
CA ARG A 70 10.70 12.54 -18.90
C ARG A 70 9.44 13.18 -18.33
N LEU A 71 8.98 12.73 -17.16
CA LEU A 71 7.79 13.22 -16.46
C LEU A 71 8.12 14.39 -15.53
N ILE A 72 9.40 14.60 -15.21
CA ILE A 72 9.85 15.77 -14.49
C ILE A 72 9.66 16.98 -15.42
N ALA A 73 8.85 17.94 -14.98
CA ALA A 73 8.65 19.17 -15.71
C ALA A 73 10.02 19.85 -15.88
N LYS A 74 10.55 19.84 -17.11
CA LYS A 74 11.71 20.65 -17.45
C LYS A 74 11.33 22.08 -17.16
N SER A 75 12.00 22.70 -16.19
CA SER A 75 11.89 24.13 -15.93
C SER A 75 12.45 24.86 -17.14
N ASP A 76 11.59 25.05 -18.13
CA ASP A 76 11.85 25.95 -19.24
C ASP A 76 11.87 27.37 -18.65
N GLU A 77 13.05 27.87 -18.32
CA GLU A 77 13.29 29.30 -18.11
C GLU A 77 12.84 30.14 -19.33
N THR A 78 12.62 29.48 -20.48
CA THR A 78 12.07 30.03 -21.72
C THR A 78 10.53 30.03 -21.81
N ARG A 79 9.79 29.42 -20.87
CA ARG A 79 8.30 29.30 -20.92
C ARG A 79 7.53 30.41 -20.22
N GLN A 80 8.16 31.51 -19.81
CA GLN A 80 7.50 32.64 -19.13
C GLN A 80 6.38 33.34 -19.96
N LYS A 81 6.02 32.88 -21.16
CA LYS A 81 5.00 33.51 -22.03
C LYS A 81 3.86 32.60 -22.49
N GLN A 82 3.71 31.39 -21.96
CA GLN A 82 2.48 30.63 -22.22
C GLN A 82 1.53 30.77 -21.03
N SER A 83 0.70 31.80 -21.13
CA SER A 83 -0.42 32.07 -20.22
C SER A 83 -1.15 30.77 -19.90
N LYS A 84 -1.10 30.34 -18.63
CA LYS A 84 -1.94 29.26 -18.11
C LYS A 84 -3.38 29.62 -18.49
N GLN A 85 -3.97 28.83 -19.38
CA GLN A 85 -5.30 29.12 -19.93
C GLN A 85 -6.31 28.96 -18.78
N THR A 86 -6.77 30.08 -18.21
CA THR A 86 -7.59 30.08 -16.99
C THR A 86 -9.06 29.78 -17.25
N SER A 87 -9.46 29.57 -18.51
CA SER A 87 -10.87 29.47 -18.87
C SER A 87 -11.14 28.39 -19.93
N PRO A 88 -12.32 27.72 -19.85
CA PRO A 88 -12.58 26.52 -20.63
C PRO A 88 -12.82 26.74 -22.12
N ARG A 89 -13.14 27.97 -22.56
CA ARG A 89 -13.55 28.21 -23.95
C ARG A 89 -12.40 28.67 -24.84
N LYS A 90 -12.00 27.75 -25.71
CA LYS A 90 -11.04 27.88 -26.80
C LYS A 90 -11.73 27.37 -28.07
N HIS A 91 -11.87 28.22 -29.08
CA HIS A 91 -11.95 27.88 -30.51
C HIS A 91 -11.93 29.23 -31.23
N THR A 92 -10.82 29.60 -31.85
CA THR A 92 -10.81 30.75 -32.77
C THR A 92 -11.17 30.20 -34.14
N ASP A 93 -12.47 30.23 -34.44
CA ASP A 93 -12.97 29.97 -35.78
C ASP A 93 -12.49 31.13 -36.67
N ARG A 94 -11.39 30.92 -37.40
CA ARG A 94 -10.98 31.83 -38.46
C ARG A 94 -11.69 31.35 -39.71
N GLY A 95 -12.88 31.92 -39.93
CA GLY A 95 -13.68 31.66 -41.13
C GLY A 95 -12.83 31.84 -42.39
N ASP A 96 -12.72 30.76 -43.13
CA ASP A 96 -12.23 30.72 -44.50
C ASP A 96 -13.30 31.39 -45.40
N LYS A 97 -12.91 32.42 -46.14
CA LYS A 97 -13.76 33.17 -47.06
C LYS A 97 -13.23 33.06 -48.47
#